data_AF-A0A1W2FVR3-F1
#
_entry.id   AF-A0A1W2FVR3-F1
#
_cell.length_a   1.000
_cell.length_b   1.000
_cell.length_c   1.000
_cell.angle_alpha   90.00
_cell.angle_beta   90.00
_cell.angle_gamma   90.00
#
_symmetry.space_group_name_H-M   'P 1'
#
loop_
_entity.id
_entity.type
_entity.pdbx_description
1 polymer ?
#
loop_
_entity_poly.entity_id
_entity_poly.type
_entity_poly.pdbx_seq_one_letter_code
_entity_poly.pdbx_strand_id
1 'polypeptide(L)'
;MWRETPAGLRVLWLALWSVGVVLLGLGWWGDQAGFWSSKPFITNVFSSLTAVLFGVPLALIVLQRLGLTQAEAVEARAAQRLATTVVEDLASAAPRLHPGPLSDLRDAEAELLKVERAAQEAIRQWDSTQDEESLRALRELVSGGTLDKALADFRSAIKPGRQAVPVVAEVSAHWSFLNTTVRSRLLETGGTWLAPPLAAQIDEMVQLVRADPYMDGWLRDLDMAIRRFHTASDLSTALRHLWTQLEIGYELAEAVNQLSDLTAQASRVLTSSSH
;
A
#
# COMPACT_ATOMS: atom_id res chain seq x y z
N MET A 1 -10.70 3.72 30.86
CA MET A 1 -12.09 3.48 31.36
C MET A 1 -12.49 4.31 32.59
N TRP A 2 -12.21 3.92 33.85
CA TRP A 2 -12.79 4.64 35.02
C TRP A 2 -12.41 6.12 35.12
N ARG A 3 -11.23 6.50 34.60
CA ARG A 3 -10.77 7.90 34.56
C ARG A 3 -11.49 8.74 33.50
N GLU A 4 -12.01 8.12 32.44
CA GLU A 4 -12.67 8.80 31.30
C GLU A 4 -14.18 8.95 31.52
N THR A 5 -14.78 8.14 32.40
CA THR A 5 -16.22 8.22 32.70
C THR A 5 -16.53 9.56 33.38
N PRO A 6 -17.61 10.29 33.02
CA PRO A 6 -18.00 11.52 33.70
C PRO A 6 -18.14 11.31 35.21
N ALA A 7 -17.71 12.29 36.01
CA ALA A 7 -17.67 12.18 37.47
C ALA A 7 -19.05 11.85 38.07
N GLY A 8 -20.14 12.42 37.53
CA GLY A 8 -21.51 12.15 37.98
C GLY A 8 -21.94 10.69 37.81
N LEU A 9 -21.56 10.07 36.69
CA LEU A 9 -21.84 8.65 36.43
C LEU A 9 -21.12 7.75 37.44
N ARG A 10 -19.86 8.07 37.78
CA ARG A 10 -19.09 7.32 38.79
C ARG A 10 -19.75 7.36 40.17
N VAL A 11 -20.20 8.55 40.60
CA VAL A 11 -20.87 8.74 41.89
C VAL A 11 -22.20 7.98 41.92
N LEU A 12 -23.01 8.09 40.87
CA LEU A 12 -24.28 7.36 40.76
C LEU A 12 -24.04 5.85 40.83
N TRP A 13 -23.00 5.36 40.15
CA TRP A 13 -22.62 3.95 40.17
C TRP A 13 -22.23 3.46 41.57
N LEU A 14 -21.35 4.19 42.25
CA LEU A 14 -20.95 3.86 43.62
C LEU A 14 -22.15 3.90 44.58
N ALA A 15 -23.06 4.86 44.40
CA ALA A 15 -24.28 4.96 45.18
C ALA A 15 -25.20 3.75 44.96
N LEU A 16 -25.46 3.37 43.70
CA LEU A 16 -26.29 2.21 43.35
C LEU A 16 -25.74 0.91 43.95
N TRP A 17 -24.42 0.67 43.83
CA TRP A 17 -23.76 -0.49 44.42
C TRP A 17 -23.80 -0.48 45.95
N SER A 18 -23.55 0.67 46.57
CA SER A 18 -23.57 0.80 48.03
C SER A 18 -24.98 0.55 48.59
N VAL A 19 -26.00 1.15 47.98
CA VAL A 19 -27.40 0.93 48.37
C VAL A 19 -27.79 -0.52 48.14
N GLY A 20 -27.38 -1.12 47.02
CA GLY A 20 -27.60 -2.54 46.74
C GLY A 20 -27.03 -3.47 47.82
N VAL A 21 -25.77 -3.24 48.25
CA VAL A 21 -25.12 -4.02 49.31
C VAL A 21 -25.82 -3.83 50.66
N VAL A 22 -26.22 -2.60 51.00
CA VAL A 22 -26.97 -2.31 52.23
C VAL A 22 -28.31 -3.04 52.23
N LEU A 23 -29.05 -3.02 51.12
CA LEU A 23 -30.30 -3.75 51.01
C LEU A 23 -30.06 -5.27 51.12
N LEU A 24 -29.03 -5.81 50.47
CA LEU A 24 -28.71 -7.23 50.57
C LEU A 24 -28.42 -7.65 52.03
N GLY A 25 -27.69 -6.81 52.78
CA GLY A 25 -27.44 -7.01 54.21
C GLY A 25 -28.71 -6.93 55.06
N LEU A 26 -29.59 -5.96 54.80
CA LEU A 26 -30.91 -5.84 55.46
C LEU A 26 -31.83 -7.03 55.14
N GLY A 27 -31.77 -7.52 53.90
CA GLY A 27 -32.46 -8.72 53.43
C GLY A 27 -32.05 -9.94 54.25
N TRP A 28 -30.74 -10.20 54.35
CA TRP A 28 -30.19 -11.28 55.17
C TRP A 28 -30.59 -11.13 56.64
N TRP A 29 -30.35 -9.96 57.24
CA TRP A 29 -30.71 -9.72 58.63
C TRP A 29 -32.20 -9.98 58.90
N GLY A 30 -33.08 -9.47 58.03
CA GLY A 30 -34.53 -9.65 58.16
C GLY A 30 -34.96 -11.12 58.03
N ASP A 31 -34.21 -11.93 57.30
CA ASP A 31 -34.47 -13.36 57.14
C ASP A 31 -34.14 -14.12 58.43
N GLN A 32 -32.99 -13.81 59.04
CA GLN A 32 -32.58 -14.36 60.34
C GLN A 32 -33.52 -13.95 61.48
N ALA A 33 -34.02 -12.71 61.45
CA ALA A 33 -34.95 -12.21 62.45
C ALA A 33 -36.40 -12.70 62.22
N GLY A 34 -36.68 -13.45 61.14
CA GLY A 34 -38.03 -13.85 60.75
C GLY A 34 -38.95 -12.69 60.35
N PHE A 35 -38.40 -11.50 60.12
CA PHE A 35 -39.17 -10.27 59.84
C PHE A 35 -40.03 -10.38 58.57
N TRP A 36 -39.49 -11.03 57.54
CA TRP A 36 -40.12 -11.17 56.22
C TRP A 36 -41.33 -12.11 56.20
N SER A 37 -41.39 -13.06 57.14
CA SER A 37 -42.46 -14.08 57.22
C SER A 37 -43.87 -13.47 57.31
N SER A 38 -43.97 -12.27 57.89
CA SER A 38 -45.23 -11.56 58.10
C SER A 38 -45.58 -10.55 56.99
N LYS A 39 -44.69 -10.30 56.01
CA LYS A 39 -44.81 -9.15 55.08
C LYS A 39 -44.46 -9.50 53.62
N PRO A 40 -45.20 -10.40 52.96
CA PRO A 40 -44.87 -10.88 51.61
C PRO A 40 -44.78 -9.75 50.56
N PHE A 41 -45.61 -8.71 50.65
CA PHE A 41 -45.55 -7.57 49.74
C PHE A 41 -44.21 -6.81 49.83
N ILE A 42 -43.74 -6.51 51.05
CA ILE A 42 -42.50 -5.75 51.25
C ILE A 42 -41.31 -6.58 50.76
N THR A 43 -41.31 -7.89 51.02
CA THR A 43 -40.27 -8.82 50.52
C THR A 43 -40.16 -8.75 48.99
N ASN A 44 -41.28 -8.73 48.28
CA ASN A 44 -41.30 -8.63 46.82
C ASN A 44 -40.75 -7.29 46.30
N VAL A 45 -41.17 -6.17 46.92
CA VAL A 45 -40.67 -4.84 46.55
C VAL A 45 -39.16 -4.75 46.82
N PHE A 46 -38.71 -5.27 47.96
CA PHE A 46 -37.32 -5.24 48.38
C PHE A 46 -36.43 -6.07 47.45
N SER A 47 -36.87 -7.28 47.10
CA SER A 47 -36.20 -8.14 46.12
C SER A 47 -36.10 -7.47 44.76
N SER A 48 -37.20 -6.88 44.28
CA SER A 48 -37.24 -6.18 42.98
C SER A 48 -36.30 -4.97 42.96
N LEU A 49 -36.30 -4.16 44.03
CA LEU A 49 -35.42 -3.00 44.15
C LEU A 49 -33.94 -3.42 44.20
N THR A 50 -33.63 -4.46 44.98
CA THR A 50 -32.27 -5.02 45.06
C THR A 50 -31.81 -5.51 43.69
N ALA A 51 -32.67 -6.25 42.98
CA ALA A 51 -32.38 -6.72 41.62
C ALA A 51 -32.12 -5.57 40.64
N VAL A 52 -32.91 -4.49 40.69
CA VAL A 52 -32.71 -3.29 39.84
C VAL A 52 -31.39 -2.58 40.16
N LEU A 53 -31.05 -2.42 41.45
CA LEU A 53 -29.85 -1.71 41.88
C LEU A 53 -28.54 -2.41 41.48
N PHE A 54 -28.53 -3.74 41.35
CA PHE A 54 -27.41 -4.48 40.78
C PHE A 54 -27.51 -4.65 39.27
N GLY A 55 -28.72 -4.90 38.75
CA GLY A 55 -28.97 -5.19 37.35
C GLY A 55 -28.71 -4.01 36.43
N VAL A 56 -29.16 -2.80 36.79
CA VAL A 56 -28.98 -1.60 35.95
C VAL A 56 -27.50 -1.24 35.77
N PRO A 57 -26.67 -1.13 36.83
CA PRO A 57 -25.24 -0.90 36.67
C PRO A 57 -24.57 -1.96 35.80
N LEU A 58 -24.83 -3.24 36.07
CA LEU A 58 -24.22 -4.34 35.33
C LEU A 58 -24.59 -4.27 33.84
N ALA A 59 -25.86 -4.05 33.52
CA ALA A 59 -26.34 -3.89 32.15
C ALA A 59 -25.65 -2.71 31.44
N LEU A 60 -25.44 -1.59 32.12
CA LEU A 60 -24.74 -0.43 31.55
C LEU A 60 -23.27 -0.73 31.22
N ILE A 61 -22.54 -1.48 32.07
CA ILE A 61 -21.16 -1.88 31.73
C ILE A 61 -21.14 -2.76 30.50
N VAL A 62 -22.02 -3.77 30.47
CA VAL A 62 -22.08 -4.72 29.37
C VAL A 62 -22.40 -3.99 28.08
N LEU A 63 -23.39 -3.09 28.10
CA LEU A 63 -23.76 -2.27 26.95
C LEU A 63 -22.60 -1.36 26.49
N GLN A 64 -21.91 -0.71 27.42
CA GLN A 64 -20.75 0.14 27.09
C GLN A 64 -19.61 -0.67 26.48
N ARG A 65 -19.32 -1.85 27.04
CA ARG A 65 -18.28 -2.74 26.53
C ARG A 65 -18.64 -3.25 25.13
N LEU A 66 -19.88 -3.66 24.92
CA LEU A 66 -20.39 -4.04 23.61
C LEU A 66 -20.28 -2.88 22.60
N GLY A 67 -20.65 -1.66 23.02
CA GLY A 67 -20.55 -0.47 22.20
C GLY A 67 -19.11 -0.18 21.74
N LEU A 68 -18.13 -0.30 22.62
CA LEU A 68 -16.72 -0.12 22.26
C LEU A 68 -16.24 -1.20 21.28
N THR A 69 -16.55 -2.47 21.54
CA THR A 69 -16.17 -3.56 20.62
C THR A 69 -16.84 -3.43 19.26
N GLN A 70 -18.07 -2.90 19.21
CA GLN A 70 -18.76 -2.62 17.96
C GLN A 70 -18.12 -1.44 17.22
N ALA A 71 -17.76 -0.37 17.93
CA ALA A 71 -17.09 0.79 17.35
C ALA A 71 -15.73 0.39 16.74
N GLU A 72 -14.93 -0.37 17.48
CA GLU A 72 -13.64 -0.92 17.00
C GLU A 72 -13.85 -1.81 15.75
N ALA A 73 -14.84 -2.70 15.77
CA ALA A 73 -15.13 -3.56 14.62
C ALA A 73 -15.63 -2.77 13.40
N VAL A 74 -16.39 -1.69 13.59
CA VAL A 74 -16.83 -0.81 12.52
C VAL A 74 -15.65 -0.03 11.94
N GLU A 75 -14.76 0.49 12.79
CA GLU A 75 -13.55 1.20 12.37
C GLU A 75 -12.59 0.30 11.60
N ALA A 76 -12.34 -0.92 12.09
CA ALA A 76 -11.54 -1.92 11.39
C ALA A 76 -12.11 -2.24 10.00
N ARG A 77 -13.42 -2.44 9.88
CA ARG A 77 -14.08 -2.65 8.58
C ARG A 77 -13.97 -1.44 7.66
N ALA A 78 -14.05 -0.22 8.21
CA ALA A 78 -13.91 1.00 7.43
C ALA A 78 -12.47 1.16 6.91
N ALA A 79 -11.46 0.87 7.74
CA ALA A 79 -10.05 0.85 7.34
C ALA A 79 -9.80 -0.20 6.24
N GLN A 80 -10.36 -1.40 6.40
CA GLN A 80 -10.23 -2.49 5.42
C GLN A 80 -10.85 -2.14 4.07
N ARG A 81 -12.05 -1.55 4.07
CA ARG A 81 -12.72 -1.09 2.84
C ARG A 81 -11.91 0.01 2.15
N LEU A 82 -11.42 0.98 2.92
CA LEU A 82 -10.57 2.04 2.38
C LEU A 82 -9.31 1.46 1.73
N ALA A 83 -8.67 0.48 2.39
CA ALA A 83 -7.50 -0.20 1.83
C ALA A 83 -7.81 -0.91 0.52
N THR A 84 -8.93 -1.63 0.47
CA THR A 84 -9.41 -2.34 -0.72
C THR A 84 -9.67 -1.38 -1.86
N THR A 85 -10.42 -0.30 -1.63
CA THR A 85 -10.71 0.70 -2.65
C THR A 85 -9.43 1.34 -3.20
N VAL A 86 -8.53 1.80 -2.32
CA VAL A 86 -7.30 2.51 -2.77
C VAL A 86 -6.35 1.57 -3.51
N VAL A 87 -6.24 0.30 -3.11
CA VAL A 87 -5.38 -0.66 -3.82
C VAL A 87 -5.99 -1.09 -5.15
N GLU A 88 -7.32 -1.17 -5.26
CA GLU A 88 -8.03 -1.38 -6.53
C GLU A 88 -7.85 -0.18 -7.47
N ASP A 89 -7.98 1.04 -6.96
CA ASP A 89 -7.72 2.26 -7.72
C ASP A 89 -6.27 2.30 -8.22
N LEU A 90 -5.30 1.94 -7.38
CA LEU A 90 -3.89 1.80 -7.76
C LEU A 90 -3.68 0.71 -8.83
N ALA A 91 -4.28 -0.46 -8.65
CA ALA A 91 -4.19 -1.58 -9.60
C ALA A 91 -4.88 -1.27 -10.94
N SER A 92 -5.88 -0.37 -10.95
CA SER A 92 -6.52 0.11 -12.17
C SER A 92 -5.73 1.23 -12.87
N ALA A 93 -4.96 2.02 -12.11
CA ALA A 93 -4.15 3.12 -12.62
C ALA A 93 -2.84 2.62 -13.25
N ALA A 94 -2.19 1.60 -12.67
CA ALA A 94 -0.91 1.10 -13.14
C ALA A 94 -0.94 0.62 -14.62
N PRO A 95 -1.93 -0.16 -15.09
CA PRO A 95 -2.02 -0.55 -16.49
C PRO A 95 -2.23 0.63 -17.45
N ARG A 96 -2.71 1.77 -16.96
CA ARG A 96 -2.89 2.96 -17.82
C ARG A 96 -1.56 3.61 -18.21
N LEU A 97 -0.44 3.23 -17.58
CA LEU A 97 0.91 3.63 -17.99
C LEU A 97 1.34 2.94 -19.30
N HIS A 98 0.82 1.75 -19.57
CA HIS A 98 1.06 0.98 -20.81
C HIS A 98 -0.27 0.64 -21.50
N PRO A 99 -0.82 1.50 -22.36
CA PRO A 99 -2.10 1.25 -23.01
C PRO A 99 -2.02 0.12 -24.06
N GLY A 100 -0.81 -0.28 -24.46
CA GLY A 100 -0.58 -1.36 -25.40
C GLY A 100 -0.67 -2.77 -24.76
N PRO A 101 -0.59 -3.82 -25.57
CA PRO A 101 -0.39 -5.18 -25.08
C PRO A 101 0.87 -5.28 -24.18
N LEU A 102 0.76 -5.96 -23.04
CA LEU A 102 1.90 -6.26 -22.17
C LEU A 102 3.02 -7.04 -22.88
N SER A 103 2.67 -7.82 -23.92
CA SER A 103 3.66 -8.50 -24.77
C SER A 103 4.61 -7.52 -25.43
N ASP A 104 4.09 -6.39 -25.91
CA ASP A 104 4.86 -5.43 -26.69
C ASP A 104 5.84 -4.69 -25.79
N LEU A 105 5.44 -4.38 -24.56
CA LEU A 105 6.34 -3.83 -23.54
C LEU A 105 7.45 -4.83 -23.16
N ARG A 106 7.11 -6.12 -22.98
CA ARG A 106 8.08 -7.17 -22.65
C ARG A 106 9.06 -7.45 -23.78
N ASP A 107 8.59 -7.42 -25.02
CA ASP A 107 9.43 -7.59 -26.20
C ASP A 107 10.40 -6.39 -26.35
N ALA A 108 9.91 -5.17 -26.12
CA ALA A 108 10.75 -3.98 -26.09
C ALA A 108 11.78 -4.00 -24.96
N GLU A 109 11.37 -4.38 -23.74
CA GLU A 109 12.25 -4.59 -22.58
C GLU A 109 13.36 -5.61 -22.89
N ALA A 110 13.01 -6.75 -23.50
CA ALA A 110 13.96 -7.80 -23.85
C ALA A 110 14.99 -7.34 -24.90
N GLU A 111 14.57 -6.57 -25.92
CA GLU A 111 15.49 -6.02 -26.91
C GLU A 111 16.36 -4.90 -26.34
N LEU A 112 15.84 -4.04 -25.45
CA LEU A 112 16.64 -3.04 -24.74
C LEU A 112 17.73 -3.70 -23.89
N LEU A 113 17.37 -4.72 -23.11
CA LEU A 113 18.30 -5.49 -22.28
C LEU A 113 19.40 -6.16 -23.11
N LYS A 114 19.07 -6.62 -24.31
CA LYS A 114 20.04 -7.20 -25.25
C LYS A 114 21.03 -6.15 -25.75
N VAL A 115 20.57 -4.95 -26.08
CA VAL A 115 21.44 -3.83 -26.50
C VAL A 115 22.30 -3.35 -25.32
N GLU A 116 21.73 -3.27 -24.12
CA GLU A 116 22.46 -2.91 -22.90
C GLU A 116 23.59 -3.90 -22.61
N ARG A 117 23.32 -5.21 -22.63
CA ARG A 117 24.34 -6.25 -22.44
C ARG A 117 25.44 -6.18 -23.50
N ALA A 118 25.09 -5.88 -24.75
CA ALA A 118 26.08 -5.68 -25.81
C ALA A 118 26.94 -4.43 -25.55
N ALA A 119 26.35 -3.34 -25.06
CA ALA A 119 27.08 -2.13 -24.69
C ALA A 119 28.01 -2.38 -23.51
N GLN A 120 27.55 -3.10 -22.48
CA GLN A 120 28.35 -3.48 -21.32
C GLN A 120 29.55 -4.35 -21.71
N GLU A 121 29.34 -5.34 -22.58
CA GLU A 121 30.43 -6.20 -23.06
C GLU A 121 31.43 -5.41 -23.90
N ALA A 122 30.96 -4.53 -24.77
CA ALA A 122 31.82 -3.63 -25.55
C ALA A 122 32.64 -2.70 -24.64
N ILE A 123 32.08 -2.17 -23.54
CA ILE A 123 32.82 -1.38 -22.54
C ILE A 123 33.94 -2.24 -21.93
N ARG A 124 33.60 -3.45 -21.49
CA ARG A 124 34.53 -4.37 -20.82
C ARG A 124 35.72 -4.74 -21.72
N GLN A 125 35.45 -5.00 -23.00
CA GLN A 125 36.48 -5.36 -23.97
C GLN A 125 37.29 -4.14 -24.43
N TRP A 126 36.66 -2.99 -24.61
CA TRP A 126 37.35 -1.76 -24.98
C TRP A 126 38.34 -1.32 -23.92
N ASP A 127 37.94 -1.33 -22.63
CA ASP A 127 38.80 -0.93 -21.52
C ASP A 127 39.98 -1.90 -21.30
N SER A 128 39.88 -3.15 -21.75
CA SER A 128 40.93 -4.16 -21.59
C SER A 128 41.83 -4.35 -22.80
N THR A 129 41.28 -4.31 -24.00
CA THR A 129 41.96 -4.74 -25.24
C THR A 129 41.87 -3.75 -26.39
N GLN A 130 41.07 -2.68 -26.26
CA GLN A 130 40.73 -1.77 -27.35
C GLN A 130 40.18 -2.50 -28.59
N ASP A 131 39.41 -3.56 -28.37
CA ASP A 131 38.88 -4.39 -29.45
C ASP A 131 37.83 -3.64 -30.31
N GLU A 132 38.12 -3.48 -31.59
CA GLU A 132 37.21 -2.86 -32.56
C GLU A 132 36.07 -3.79 -33.02
N GLU A 133 36.23 -5.10 -32.90
CA GLU A 133 35.20 -6.06 -33.34
C GLU A 133 33.93 -5.94 -32.49
N SER A 134 34.13 -5.81 -31.18
CA SER A 134 33.04 -5.66 -30.22
C SER A 134 32.31 -4.31 -30.36
N LEU A 135 33.03 -3.25 -30.71
CA LEU A 135 32.42 -1.97 -31.09
C LEU A 135 31.64 -2.08 -32.41
N ARG A 136 32.12 -2.89 -33.37
CA ARG A 136 31.42 -3.11 -34.63
C ARG A 136 30.10 -3.83 -34.40
N ALA A 137 30.08 -4.87 -33.56
CA ALA A 137 28.85 -5.57 -33.18
C ALA A 137 27.83 -4.65 -32.49
N LEU A 138 28.28 -3.82 -31.55
CA LEU A 138 27.42 -2.81 -30.91
C LEU A 138 26.89 -1.79 -31.94
N ARG A 139 27.75 -1.28 -32.83
CA ARG A 139 27.31 -0.36 -33.89
C ARG A 139 26.31 -1.01 -34.83
N GLU A 140 26.45 -2.29 -35.13
CA GLU A 140 25.48 -3.03 -35.95
C GLU A 140 24.13 -3.16 -35.23
N LEU A 141 24.10 -3.40 -33.92
CA LEU A 141 22.85 -3.40 -33.15
C LEU A 141 22.18 -2.01 -33.09
N VAL A 142 22.98 -0.96 -32.90
CA VAL A 142 22.50 0.43 -32.86
C VAL A 142 22.05 0.91 -34.25
N SER A 143 22.83 0.63 -35.30
CA SER A 143 22.59 1.16 -36.67
C SER A 143 21.71 0.24 -37.53
N GLY A 144 21.65 -1.05 -37.21
CA GLY A 144 20.86 -2.06 -37.92
C GLY A 144 19.37 -2.01 -37.61
N GLY A 145 18.90 -0.95 -36.95
CA GLY A 145 17.50 -0.72 -36.63
C GLY A 145 16.95 -1.56 -35.47
N THR A 146 17.79 -2.39 -34.80
CA THR A 146 17.33 -3.17 -33.64
C THR A 146 16.97 -2.25 -32.48
N LEU A 147 17.87 -1.30 -32.14
CA LEU A 147 17.60 -0.29 -31.11
C LEU A 147 16.44 0.64 -31.52
N ASP A 148 16.43 1.15 -32.75
CA ASP A 148 15.35 2.02 -33.22
C ASP A 148 13.99 1.33 -33.16
N LYS A 149 13.92 0.04 -33.53
CA LYS A 149 12.72 -0.78 -33.41
C LYS A 149 12.32 -0.96 -31.95
N ALA A 150 13.25 -1.34 -31.06
CA ALA A 150 12.97 -1.50 -29.64
C ALA A 150 12.43 -0.21 -29.01
N LEU A 151 13.00 0.95 -29.38
CA LEU A 151 12.52 2.26 -28.93
C LEU A 151 11.17 2.63 -29.53
N ALA A 152 10.89 2.27 -30.78
CA ALA A 152 9.59 2.48 -31.39
C ALA A 152 8.51 1.61 -30.74
N ASP A 153 8.81 0.33 -30.52
CA ASP A 153 7.95 -0.64 -29.85
C ASP A 153 7.67 -0.16 -28.41
N PHE A 154 8.71 0.24 -27.66
CA PHE A 154 8.57 0.84 -26.34
C PHE A 154 7.67 2.08 -26.35
N ARG A 155 7.94 3.06 -27.22
CA ARG A 155 7.14 4.30 -27.38
C ARG A 155 5.68 4.01 -27.71
N SER A 156 5.40 2.92 -28.42
CA SER A 156 4.05 2.49 -28.74
C SER A 156 3.35 1.78 -27.59
N ALA A 157 4.12 1.09 -26.74
CA ALA A 157 3.63 0.35 -25.59
C ALA A 157 3.34 1.24 -24.38
N ILE A 158 4.15 2.28 -24.14
CA ILE A 158 3.95 3.26 -23.07
C ILE A 158 3.08 4.45 -23.52
N LYS A 159 2.47 5.17 -22.58
CA LYS A 159 1.94 6.53 -22.88
C LYS A 159 3.09 7.53 -22.86
N PRO A 160 3.51 8.11 -23.99
CA PRO A 160 4.56 9.12 -23.95
C PRO A 160 4.04 10.51 -23.56
N GLY A 161 4.92 11.28 -22.93
CA GLY A 161 4.85 12.73 -22.78
C GLY A 161 3.76 13.21 -21.84
N ARG A 162 3.08 14.30 -22.21
CA ARG A 162 2.11 14.99 -21.34
C ARG A 162 0.92 14.14 -20.91
N GLN A 163 0.64 13.04 -21.63
CA GLN A 163 -0.42 12.11 -21.29
C GLN A 163 -0.04 11.13 -20.17
N ALA A 164 1.26 10.92 -19.94
CA ALA A 164 1.79 10.09 -18.87
C ALA A 164 1.65 10.76 -17.51
N VAL A 165 2.00 12.06 -17.45
CA VAL A 165 2.04 12.88 -16.24
C VAL A 165 0.82 12.70 -15.32
N PRO A 166 -0.44 12.80 -15.78
CA PRO A 166 -1.58 12.61 -14.88
C PRO A 166 -1.68 11.18 -14.34
N VAL A 167 -1.32 10.17 -15.13
CA VAL A 167 -1.34 8.75 -14.69
C VAL A 167 -0.23 8.48 -13.69
N VAL A 168 0.98 9.00 -13.92
CA VAL A 168 2.10 8.91 -12.97
C VAL A 168 1.76 9.59 -11.65
N ALA A 169 1.14 10.77 -11.71
CA ALA A 169 0.67 11.49 -10.53
C ALA A 169 -0.41 10.71 -9.77
N GLU A 170 -1.36 10.10 -10.48
CA GLU A 170 -2.43 9.26 -9.93
C GLU A 170 -1.85 8.02 -9.21
N VAL A 171 -0.98 7.26 -9.87
CA VAL A 171 -0.27 6.11 -9.28
C VAL A 171 0.51 6.51 -8.03
N SER A 172 1.29 7.59 -8.11
CA SER A 172 2.08 8.07 -6.97
C SER A 172 1.20 8.55 -5.81
N ALA A 173 0.09 9.23 -6.10
CA ALA A 173 -0.86 9.67 -5.10
C ALA A 173 -1.55 8.50 -4.40
N HIS A 174 -2.03 7.51 -5.15
CA HIS A 174 -2.66 6.32 -4.58
C HIS A 174 -1.67 5.52 -3.72
N TRP A 175 -0.44 5.29 -4.21
CA TRP A 175 0.58 4.60 -3.42
C TRP A 175 0.95 5.37 -2.14
N SER A 176 1.16 6.68 -2.24
CA SER A 176 1.47 7.53 -1.07
C SER A 176 0.34 7.49 -0.05
N PHE A 177 -0.92 7.63 -0.48
CA PHE A 177 -2.08 7.56 0.40
C PHE A 177 -2.23 6.19 1.06
N LEU A 178 -2.01 5.11 0.30
CA LEU A 178 -2.01 3.74 0.79
C LEU A 178 -0.93 3.54 1.87
N ASN A 179 0.32 3.94 1.60
CA ASN A 179 1.45 3.71 2.49
C ASN A 179 1.46 4.62 3.74
N THR A 180 0.92 5.84 3.65
CA THR A 180 0.91 6.79 4.77
C THR A 180 -0.36 6.70 5.61
N THR A 181 -1.53 6.80 4.97
CA THR A 181 -2.81 6.96 5.67
C THR A 181 -3.47 5.62 5.92
N VAL A 182 -3.59 4.79 4.89
CA VAL A 182 -4.28 3.49 5.00
C VAL A 182 -3.48 2.53 5.88
N ARG A 183 -2.15 2.46 5.68
CA ARG A 183 -1.27 1.63 6.50
C ARG A 183 -1.41 1.92 8.00
N SER A 184 -1.38 3.19 8.40
CA SER A 184 -1.53 3.58 9.81
C SER A 184 -2.85 3.07 10.38
N ARG A 185 -3.96 3.33 9.68
CA ARG A 185 -5.31 2.93 10.11
C ARG A 185 -5.47 1.41 10.17
N LEU A 186 -4.93 0.68 9.21
CA LEU A 186 -4.95 -0.78 9.24
C LEU A 186 -4.21 -1.31 10.46
N LEU A 187 -2.99 -0.81 10.72
CA LEU A 187 -2.19 -1.26 11.86
C LEU A 187 -2.82 -0.87 13.21
N GLU A 188 -3.41 0.33 13.31
CA GLU A 188 -4.15 0.79 14.51
C GLU A 188 -5.36 -0.09 14.83
N THR A 189 -6.03 -0.62 13.80
CA THR A 189 -7.21 -1.49 13.94
C THR A 189 -6.86 -2.98 14.01
N GLY A 190 -5.58 -3.33 14.08
CA GLY A 190 -5.10 -4.72 14.16
C GLY A 190 -5.15 -5.49 12.83
N GLY A 191 -5.35 -4.80 11.71
CA GLY A 191 -5.29 -5.37 10.36
C GLY A 191 -3.87 -5.72 9.92
N THR A 192 -3.79 -6.55 8.89
CA THR A 192 -2.51 -6.94 8.28
C THR A 192 -2.11 -5.98 7.15
N TRP A 193 -0.83 -5.60 7.14
CA TRP A 193 -0.25 -4.84 6.05
C TRP A 193 0.40 -5.77 5.02
N LEU A 194 0.78 -5.20 3.86
CA LEU A 194 1.62 -5.87 2.89
C LEU A 194 2.93 -6.36 3.53
N ALA A 195 3.43 -7.49 3.03
CA ALA A 195 4.75 -7.96 3.41
C ALA A 195 5.81 -6.88 3.08
N PRO A 196 6.80 -6.62 3.96
CA PRO A 196 7.80 -5.58 3.72
C PRO A 196 8.51 -5.65 2.36
N PRO A 197 8.88 -6.82 1.82
CA PRO A 197 9.50 -6.90 0.50
C PRO A 197 8.59 -6.43 -0.64
N LEU A 198 7.31 -6.81 -0.62
CA LEU A 198 6.35 -6.39 -1.63
C LEU A 198 6.11 -4.88 -1.58
N ALA A 199 5.98 -4.32 -0.37
CA ALA A 199 5.82 -2.88 -0.20
C ALA A 199 7.05 -2.09 -0.67
N ALA A 200 8.26 -2.59 -0.40
CA ALA A 200 9.50 -1.97 -0.86
C ALA A 200 9.63 -2.00 -2.39
N GLN A 201 9.29 -3.12 -3.03
CA GLN A 201 9.30 -3.23 -4.49
C GLN A 201 8.33 -2.24 -5.14
N ILE A 202 7.08 -2.14 -4.64
CA ILE A 202 6.13 -1.16 -5.18
C ILE A 202 6.65 0.27 -4.99
N ASP A 203 7.24 0.59 -3.83
CA ASP A 203 7.81 1.91 -3.59
C ASP A 203 8.92 2.24 -4.58
N GLU A 204 9.85 1.31 -4.81
CA GLU A 204 10.94 1.45 -5.77
C GLU A 204 10.41 1.70 -7.19
N MET A 205 9.47 0.88 -7.67
CA MET A 205 8.89 1.04 -9.00
C MET A 205 8.12 2.37 -9.15
N VAL A 206 7.39 2.80 -8.12
CA VAL A 206 6.70 4.09 -8.11
C VAL A 206 7.69 5.26 -8.13
N GLN A 207 8.83 5.16 -7.43
CA GLN A 207 9.87 6.19 -7.45
C GLN A 207 10.53 6.29 -8.83
N LEU A 208 10.82 5.17 -9.48
CA LEU A 208 11.39 5.15 -10.83
C LEU A 208 10.46 5.84 -11.83
N VAL A 209 9.17 5.49 -11.85
CA VAL A 209 8.18 6.12 -12.73
C VAL A 209 7.97 7.61 -12.39
N ARG A 210 8.06 7.99 -11.11
CA ARG A 210 7.96 9.39 -10.67
C ARG A 210 9.17 10.23 -11.07
N ALA A 211 10.36 9.63 -11.20
CA ALA A 211 11.58 10.33 -11.58
C ALA A 211 11.52 10.87 -13.02
N ASP A 212 10.83 10.16 -13.92
CA ASP A 212 10.51 10.63 -15.28
C ASP A 212 8.99 10.66 -15.51
N PRO A 213 8.28 11.71 -15.03
CA PRO A 213 6.83 11.79 -15.10
C PRO A 213 6.28 11.91 -16.54
N TYR A 214 7.15 12.25 -17.50
CA TYR A 214 6.78 12.30 -18.91
C TYR A 214 7.04 10.97 -19.63
N MET A 215 7.81 10.06 -19.02
CA MET A 215 8.24 8.79 -19.61
C MET A 215 8.92 8.94 -20.98
N ASP A 216 9.40 10.15 -21.27
CA ASP A 216 10.03 10.54 -22.54
C ASP A 216 11.34 11.33 -22.33
N GLY A 217 11.64 11.73 -21.09
CA GLY A 217 12.86 12.45 -20.76
C GLY A 217 14.08 11.58 -21.06
N TRP A 218 14.04 10.33 -20.61
CA TRP A 218 15.09 9.35 -20.88
C TRP A 218 15.23 9.03 -22.38
N LEU A 219 14.12 8.98 -23.14
CA LEU A 219 14.15 8.70 -24.58
C LEU A 219 14.92 9.78 -25.34
N ARG A 220 14.70 11.05 -24.97
CA ARG A 220 15.45 12.17 -25.55
C ARG A 220 16.93 12.09 -25.20
N ASP A 221 17.25 11.71 -23.98
CA ASP A 221 18.62 11.62 -23.50
C ASP A 221 19.36 10.44 -24.15
N LEU A 222 18.67 9.32 -24.38
CA LEU A 222 19.16 8.20 -25.19
C LEU A 222 19.38 8.60 -26.66
N ASP A 223 18.44 9.30 -27.29
CA ASP A 223 18.61 9.80 -28.67
C ASP A 223 19.87 10.70 -28.78
N MET A 224 20.15 11.51 -27.75
CA MET A 224 21.39 12.30 -27.69
C MET A 224 22.62 11.42 -27.49
N ALA A 225 22.56 10.40 -26.63
CA ALA A 225 23.66 9.48 -26.39
C ALA A 225 24.02 8.67 -27.65
N ILE A 226 23.03 8.19 -28.40
CA ILE A 226 23.21 7.50 -29.69
C ILE A 226 23.93 8.42 -30.69
N ARG A 227 23.45 9.67 -30.85
CA ARG A 227 24.10 10.65 -31.75
C ARG A 227 25.55 10.90 -31.35
N ARG A 228 25.82 11.08 -30.05
CA ARG A 228 27.18 11.27 -29.54
C ARG A 228 28.05 10.05 -29.81
N PHE A 229 27.54 8.83 -29.61
CA PHE A 229 28.25 7.60 -29.90
C PHE A 229 28.69 7.50 -31.36
N HIS A 230 27.87 7.97 -32.30
CA HIS A 230 28.24 7.98 -33.72
C HIS A 230 29.30 9.03 -34.09
N THR A 231 29.34 10.18 -33.40
CA THR A 231 30.20 11.31 -33.78
C THR A 231 31.40 11.53 -32.87
N ALA A 232 31.48 10.84 -31.72
CA ALA A 232 32.49 11.10 -30.70
C ALA A 232 33.89 10.65 -31.12
N SER A 233 34.87 11.52 -30.88
CA SER A 233 36.29 11.17 -30.93
C SER A 233 36.73 10.36 -29.70
N ASP A 234 36.10 10.58 -28.54
CA ASP A 234 36.28 9.78 -27.33
C ASP A 234 35.18 8.72 -27.22
N LEU A 235 35.47 7.54 -27.75
CA LEU A 235 34.54 6.41 -27.79
C LEU A 235 34.23 5.85 -26.40
N SER A 236 35.17 5.86 -25.45
CA SER A 236 34.96 5.30 -24.11
C SER A 236 33.91 6.10 -23.35
N THR A 237 34.05 7.44 -23.34
CA THR A 237 33.07 8.33 -22.71
C THR A 237 31.70 8.22 -23.37
N ALA A 238 31.65 8.14 -24.70
CA ALA A 238 30.38 7.99 -25.41
C ALA A 238 29.71 6.63 -25.15
N LEU A 239 30.47 5.53 -25.06
CA LEU A 239 29.97 4.20 -24.72
C LEU A 239 29.33 4.18 -23.34
N ARG A 240 30.03 4.72 -22.34
CA ARG A 240 29.54 4.76 -20.96
C ARG A 240 28.26 5.57 -20.85
N HIS A 241 28.20 6.71 -21.53
CA HIS A 241 26.99 7.52 -21.54
C HIS A 241 25.81 6.80 -22.22
N LEU A 242 26.05 6.12 -23.35
CA LEU A 242 25.05 5.29 -24.02
C LEU A 242 24.54 4.17 -23.11
N TRP A 243 25.45 3.44 -22.46
CA TRP A 243 25.10 2.37 -21.52
C TRP A 243 24.24 2.89 -20.36
N THR A 244 24.63 3.98 -19.71
CA THR A 244 23.83 4.58 -18.63
C THR A 244 22.41 4.94 -19.08
N GLN A 245 22.23 5.44 -20.31
CA GLN A 245 20.88 5.74 -20.81
C GLN A 245 20.07 4.48 -21.13
N LEU A 246 20.73 3.41 -21.59
CA LEU A 246 20.08 2.11 -21.83
C LEU A 246 19.65 1.45 -20.51
N GLU A 247 20.50 1.51 -19.47
CA GLU A 247 20.22 1.01 -18.13
C GLU A 247 18.97 1.72 -17.54
N ILE A 248 18.94 3.06 -17.57
CA ILE A 248 17.77 3.85 -17.12
C ILE A 248 16.49 3.47 -17.90
N GLY A 249 16.61 3.31 -19.21
CA GLY A 249 15.48 2.94 -20.07
C GLY A 249 14.93 1.55 -19.75
N TYR A 250 15.82 0.59 -19.52
CA TYR A 250 15.47 -0.76 -19.11
C TYR A 250 14.80 -0.76 -17.73
N GLU A 251 15.37 -0.08 -16.73
CA GLU A 251 14.79 0.02 -15.38
C GLU A 251 13.37 0.64 -15.41
N LEU A 252 13.15 1.65 -16.25
CA LEU A 252 11.82 2.23 -16.42
C LEU A 252 10.84 1.25 -17.08
N ALA A 253 11.29 0.49 -18.10
CA ALA A 253 10.47 -0.51 -18.76
C ALA A 253 10.07 -1.63 -17.79
N GLU A 254 11.04 -2.15 -17.04
CA GLU A 254 10.84 -3.14 -15.99
C GLU A 254 9.86 -2.61 -14.93
N ALA A 255 10.02 -1.35 -14.50
CA ALA A 255 9.14 -0.75 -13.51
C ALA A 255 7.69 -0.67 -13.96
N VAL A 256 7.43 -0.26 -15.20
CA VAL A 256 6.07 -0.18 -15.75
C VAL A 256 5.44 -1.56 -15.87
N ASN A 257 6.22 -2.55 -16.32
CA ASN A 257 5.80 -3.94 -16.45
C ASN A 257 5.45 -4.55 -15.09
N GLN A 258 6.37 -4.47 -14.12
CA GLN A 258 6.21 -5.07 -12.80
C GLN A 258 5.17 -4.38 -11.94
N LEU A 259 5.01 -3.06 -12.04
CA LEU A 259 4.06 -2.32 -11.20
C LEU A 259 2.62 -2.85 -11.35
N SER A 260 2.24 -3.29 -12.55
CA SER A 260 0.91 -3.87 -12.79
C SER A 260 0.72 -5.19 -12.03
N ASP A 261 1.71 -6.08 -12.08
CA ASP A 261 1.66 -7.38 -11.39
C ASP A 261 1.76 -7.22 -9.86
N LEU A 262 2.64 -6.33 -9.38
CA LEU A 262 2.83 -6.04 -7.97
C LEU A 262 1.60 -5.40 -7.33
N THR A 263 0.96 -4.44 -8.01
CA THR A 263 -0.26 -3.79 -7.52
C THR A 263 -1.45 -4.76 -7.52
N ALA A 264 -1.56 -5.65 -8.50
CA ALA A 264 -2.53 -6.74 -8.50
C ALA A 264 -2.27 -7.76 -7.37
N GLN A 265 -1.00 -8.06 -7.06
CA GLN A 265 -0.65 -8.89 -5.91
C GLN A 265 -1.01 -8.21 -4.58
N ALA A 266 -0.70 -6.93 -4.43
CA ALA A 266 -1.07 -6.15 -3.25
C ALA A 266 -2.60 -6.11 -3.06
N SER A 267 -3.35 -5.93 -4.16
CA SER A 267 -4.81 -5.98 -4.15
C SER A 267 -5.34 -7.33 -3.64
N ARG A 268 -4.78 -8.46 -4.11
CA ARG A 268 -5.15 -9.80 -3.61
C ARG A 268 -4.85 -9.98 -2.12
N VAL A 269 -3.70 -9.51 -1.64
CA VAL A 269 -3.33 -9.60 -0.23
C VAL A 269 -4.31 -8.81 0.63
N LEU A 270 -4.56 -7.55 0.28
CA LEU A 270 -5.44 -6.68 1.07
C LEU A 270 -6.92 -7.06 0.97
N THR A 271 -7.38 -7.64 -0.15
CA THR A 271 -8.76 -8.13 -0.25
C THR A 271 -8.96 -9.44 0.51
N SER A 272 -7.98 -10.33 0.53
CA SER A 272 -8.08 -11.63 1.20
C SER A 272 -8.22 -11.54 2.72
N SER A 273 -7.69 -10.48 3.35
CA SER A 273 -7.82 -10.23 4.79
C SER A 273 -9.23 -9.82 5.24
N SER A 274 -10.20 -9.71 4.32
CA SER A 274 -11.58 -9.32 4.63
C SER A 274 -12.52 -10.49 4.97
N HIS A 275 -12.06 -11.73 4.80
CA HIS A 275 -12.80 -12.97 5.06
C HIS A 275 -12.35 -13.68 6.34
#